data_AF-A0A934J7J8-F1
#
_entry.id   AF-A0A934J7J8-F1
#
_cell.length_a   1.000
_cell.length_b   1.000
_cell.length_c   1.000
_cell.angle_alpha   90.00
_cell.angle_beta   90.00
_cell.angle_gamma   90.00
#
_symmetry.space_group_name_H-M   'P 1'
#
loop_
_entity.id
_entity.type
_entity.pdbx_description
1 polymer ?
#
loop_
_entity_poly.entity_id
_entity_poly.type
_entity_poly.pdbx_seq_one_letter_code
_entity_poly.pdbx_strand_id
1 'polypeptide(L)'
;MKGVIRMSNMDMALKQAFHPLADEKNYIAERRGKAALLCGGRRKNTAAFCRSYAGAGTAHKGYGRCRRCAGASTGPRTEEGKATAAQNSRKHGIYSRVLSPAAREVYESQTDGEAISLLHDIKMHRANIVVYLADWRRKWDNYYQRKLREKYVKYRCMNPDCRHVCVKGELDGKPGYCPASRCHEKRVEVIERWTANRTESEAEAYADAQTRVWYSEGEGARSYYHAGSLEDRTLDRALNTLGRLIEKHARLKPDDSDDLLGQINSELRAASKGKIVVSWGGAAQHRVNPAETLDKGAK
;
A
#
# COMPACT_ATOMS: atom_id res chain seq x y z
N MET A 1 59.06 7.95 3.12
CA MET A 1 57.94 8.33 2.22
C MET A 1 58.18 7.70 0.86
N LYS A 2 57.29 6.81 0.38
CA LYS A 2 57.28 6.38 -1.03
C LYS A 2 55.89 6.68 -1.57
N GLY A 3 55.81 7.76 -2.33
CA GLY A 3 54.58 8.35 -2.83
C GLY A 3 53.79 7.33 -3.65
N VAL A 4 52.52 7.15 -3.28
CA VAL A 4 51.52 6.59 -4.19
C VAL A 4 51.27 7.67 -5.23
N ILE A 5 52.09 7.69 -6.28
CA ILE A 5 51.85 8.55 -7.43
C ILE A 5 50.54 8.05 -8.04
N ARG A 6 49.53 8.90 -7.99
CA ARG A 6 48.34 8.80 -8.83
C ARG A 6 48.87 8.92 -10.26
N MET A 7 49.12 7.80 -10.93
CA MET A 7 49.18 7.81 -12.39
C MET A 7 47.73 7.99 -12.87
N SER A 8 47.31 9.26 -12.88
CA SER A 8 46.05 9.72 -13.46
C SER A 8 45.97 9.22 -14.90
N ASN A 9 44.97 8.40 -15.22
CA ASN A 9 44.51 8.09 -16.58
C ASN A 9 45.61 7.88 -17.64
N MET A 10 46.79 7.41 -17.25
CA MET A 10 47.91 7.23 -18.17
C MET A 10 47.68 5.93 -18.94
N ASP A 11 47.16 6.18 -20.13
CA ASP A 11 47.09 5.38 -21.33
C ASP A 11 46.35 4.05 -21.22
N MET A 12 45.10 4.05 -21.68
CA MET A 12 44.36 2.80 -21.92
C MET A 12 45.16 1.86 -22.83
N ALA A 13 46.02 2.38 -23.71
CA ALA A 13 46.93 1.56 -24.52
C ALA A 13 47.91 0.75 -23.65
N LEU A 14 48.47 1.35 -22.60
CA LEU A 14 49.35 0.63 -21.65
C LEU A 14 48.59 -0.45 -20.89
N LYS A 15 47.35 -0.18 -20.47
CA LYS A 15 46.52 -1.21 -19.80
C LYS A 15 46.15 -2.34 -20.76
N GLN A 16 45.82 -2.01 -22.00
CA GLN A 16 45.49 -2.97 -23.05
C GLN A 16 46.69 -3.81 -23.48
N ALA A 17 47.91 -3.28 -23.39
CA ALA A 17 49.14 -4.04 -23.60
C ALA A 17 49.33 -5.16 -22.56
N PHE A 18 48.83 -4.98 -21.32
CA PHE A 18 48.79 -6.06 -20.32
C PHE A 18 47.65 -7.05 -20.57
N HIS A 19 46.48 -6.57 -21.01
CA HIS A 19 45.36 -7.42 -21.39
C HIS A 19 44.38 -6.67 -22.32
N PRO A 20 43.99 -7.21 -23.49
CA PRO A 20 43.13 -6.50 -24.45
C PRO A 20 41.80 -5.99 -23.88
N LEU A 21 41.22 -6.74 -22.93
CA LEU A 21 39.96 -6.42 -22.24
C LEU A 21 40.12 -5.59 -20.94
N ALA A 22 41.27 -4.94 -20.73
CA ALA A 22 41.48 -4.10 -19.55
C ALA A 22 40.50 -2.90 -19.51
N ASP A 23 39.92 -2.63 -18.35
CA ASP A 23 38.95 -1.53 -18.17
C ASP A 23 39.58 -0.28 -17.55
N GLU A 24 38.84 0.84 -17.58
CA GLU A 24 39.28 2.11 -16.97
C GLU A 24 39.54 1.98 -15.46
N LYS A 25 38.83 1.07 -14.80
CA LYS A 25 38.87 0.87 -13.35
C LYS A 25 40.11 0.09 -12.94
N ASN A 26 40.70 -0.70 -13.83
CA ASN A 26 41.98 -1.35 -13.63
C ASN A 26 43.11 -0.32 -13.57
N TYR A 27 44.16 -0.64 -12.83
CA TYR A 27 45.38 0.16 -12.77
C TYR A 27 46.61 -0.73 -12.75
N ILE A 28 47.71 -0.21 -13.28
CA ILE A 28 49.00 -0.90 -13.28
C ILE A 28 49.74 -0.47 -12.01
N ALA A 29 50.24 -1.44 -11.27
CA ALA A 29 51.19 -1.17 -10.20
C ALA A 29 52.17 -2.33 -10.04
N GLU A 30 53.30 -2.03 -9.41
CA GLU A 30 54.30 -3.04 -9.10
C GLU A 30 53.80 -3.96 -7.98
N ARG A 31 53.88 -5.27 -8.21
CA ARG A 31 53.53 -6.30 -7.24
C ARG A 31 54.55 -7.43 -7.32
N ARG A 32 55.25 -7.69 -6.20
CA ARG A 32 56.33 -8.69 -6.12
C ARG A 32 57.44 -8.43 -7.16
N GLY A 33 57.85 -7.18 -7.36
CA GLY A 33 58.95 -6.83 -8.28
C GLY A 33 58.58 -6.81 -9.77
N LYS A 34 57.30 -7.01 -10.13
CA LYS A 34 56.83 -6.98 -11.52
C LYS A 34 55.63 -6.06 -11.67
N ALA A 35 55.59 -5.31 -12.77
CA ALA A 35 54.40 -4.55 -13.14
C ALA A 35 53.24 -5.52 -13.44
N ALA A 36 52.06 -5.25 -12.87
CA ALA A 36 50.88 -6.08 -13.08
C ALA A 36 49.60 -5.25 -13.12
N LEU A 37 48.61 -5.75 -13.87
CA LEU A 37 47.27 -5.17 -13.90
C LEU A 37 46.46 -5.60 -12.67
N LEU A 38 45.92 -4.62 -11.93
CA LEU A 38 45.23 -4.82 -10.65
C LEU A 38 43.75 -4.44 -10.73
N CYS A 39 42.97 -4.99 -9.79
CA CYS A 39 41.51 -4.93 -9.76
C CYS A 39 40.90 -3.52 -9.67
N GLY A 40 41.52 -2.58 -8.94
CA GLY A 40 41.00 -1.21 -8.86
C GLY A 40 39.69 -1.01 -8.08
N GLY A 41 39.14 -2.03 -7.42
CA GLY A 41 37.97 -1.86 -6.57
C GLY A 41 38.26 -0.96 -5.36
N ARG A 42 37.48 0.10 -5.15
CA ARG A 42 37.63 0.99 -3.98
C ARG A 42 37.35 0.22 -2.69
N ARG A 43 38.24 0.30 -1.71
CA ARG A 43 38.03 -0.35 -0.40
C ARG A 43 37.01 0.46 0.41
N LYS A 44 36.09 -0.24 1.10
CA LYS A 44 35.21 0.39 2.10
C LYS A 44 36.11 0.95 3.21
N ASN A 45 35.98 2.24 3.53
CA ASN A 45 36.64 2.94 4.65
C ASN A 45 38.12 3.35 4.45
N THR A 46 38.68 3.24 3.24
CA THR A 46 40.01 3.82 2.96
C THR A 46 40.05 4.42 1.56
N ALA A 47 40.83 5.49 1.36
CA ALA A 47 41.11 6.07 0.04
C ALA A 47 42.06 5.20 -0.82
N ALA A 48 42.03 3.88 -0.62
CA ALA A 48 42.90 2.91 -1.26
C ALA A 48 42.10 1.98 -2.19
N PHE A 49 42.75 1.55 -3.28
CA PHE A 49 42.19 0.61 -4.23
C PHE A 49 42.62 -0.83 -3.95
N CYS A 50 41.87 -1.78 -4.47
CA CYS A 50 42.17 -3.20 -4.39
C CYS A 50 43.48 -3.51 -5.13
N ARG A 51 44.39 -4.20 -4.45
CA ARG A 51 45.72 -4.60 -4.97
C ARG A 51 45.76 -6.06 -5.43
N SER A 52 44.61 -6.73 -5.50
CA SER A 52 44.52 -8.06 -6.10
C SER A 52 44.74 -7.96 -7.60
N TYR A 53 45.30 -9.02 -8.21
CA TYR A 53 45.35 -9.15 -9.67
C TYR A 53 43.95 -8.97 -10.26
N ALA A 54 43.88 -8.31 -11.42
CA ALA A 54 42.64 -8.18 -12.17
C ALA A 54 42.04 -9.56 -12.43
N GLY A 55 40.73 -9.70 -12.23
CA GLY A 55 40.04 -10.99 -12.40
C GLY A 55 40.37 -12.09 -11.39
N ALA A 56 41.09 -11.78 -10.30
CA ALA A 56 41.46 -12.82 -9.34
C ALA A 56 40.21 -13.49 -8.72
N GLY A 57 40.10 -14.81 -8.92
CA GLY A 57 38.98 -15.62 -8.43
C GLY A 57 37.70 -15.52 -9.26
N THR A 58 37.74 -14.96 -10.48
CA THR A 58 36.62 -14.92 -11.42
C THR A 58 36.92 -15.78 -12.66
N ALA A 59 35.93 -15.95 -13.55
CA ALA A 59 36.12 -16.62 -14.84
C ALA A 59 37.02 -15.80 -15.81
N HIS A 60 37.02 -14.47 -15.66
CA HIS A 60 37.81 -13.54 -16.45
C HIS A 60 39.15 -13.19 -15.79
N LYS A 61 40.13 -14.09 -15.86
CA LYS A 61 41.47 -13.84 -15.31
C LYS A 61 42.21 -12.78 -16.13
N GLY A 62 42.84 -11.81 -15.45
CA GLY A 62 43.70 -10.83 -16.10
C GLY A 62 43.02 -9.50 -16.45
N TYR A 63 41.69 -9.37 -16.29
CA TYR A 63 40.98 -8.11 -16.52
C TYR A 63 39.84 -7.88 -15.53
N GLY A 64 39.34 -6.66 -15.43
CA GLY A 64 38.19 -6.29 -14.59
C GLY A 64 38.41 -6.50 -13.08
N ARG A 65 37.31 -6.54 -12.33
CA ARG A 65 37.33 -6.67 -10.86
C ARG A 65 37.59 -8.11 -10.41
N CYS A 66 38.22 -8.27 -9.24
CA CYS A 66 38.40 -9.58 -8.59
C CYS A 66 37.11 -10.03 -7.88
N ARG A 67 37.01 -11.33 -7.54
CA ARG A 67 35.83 -11.92 -6.86
C ARG A 67 35.39 -11.15 -5.62
N ARG A 68 36.35 -10.70 -4.80
CA ARG A 68 36.08 -9.96 -3.55
C ARG A 68 35.60 -8.53 -3.77
N CYS A 69 35.83 -7.96 -4.95
CA CYS A 69 35.41 -6.61 -5.34
C CYS A 69 34.25 -6.65 -6.34
N ALA A 70 33.38 -7.66 -6.23
CA ALA A 70 32.23 -7.89 -7.11
C ALA A 70 32.57 -8.28 -8.56
N GLY A 71 33.77 -8.78 -8.82
CA GLY A 71 34.13 -9.33 -10.12
C GLY A 71 33.35 -10.59 -10.49
N ALA A 72 32.97 -11.40 -9.50
CA ALA A 72 32.16 -12.61 -9.74
C ALA A 72 30.64 -12.33 -9.63
N SER A 73 30.24 -11.10 -9.26
CA SER A 73 28.82 -10.73 -9.17
C SER A 73 28.32 -10.34 -10.55
N THR A 74 28.14 -11.35 -11.38
CA THR A 74 27.20 -11.27 -12.49
C THR A 74 25.83 -11.35 -11.86
N GLY A 75 25.12 -10.22 -11.80
CA GLY A 75 23.66 -10.31 -11.82
C GLY A 75 23.25 -11.27 -12.95
N PRO A 76 22.15 -12.02 -12.80
CA PRO A 76 21.77 -13.04 -13.75
C PRO A 76 21.84 -12.50 -15.19
N ARG A 77 22.58 -13.21 -16.05
CA ARG A 77 22.89 -12.76 -17.42
C ARG A 77 21.81 -13.13 -18.42
N THR A 78 20.94 -14.07 -18.07
CA THR A 78 19.77 -14.46 -18.85
C THR A 78 18.62 -13.50 -18.59
N GLU A 79 17.79 -13.22 -19.60
CA GLU A 79 16.60 -12.37 -19.46
C GLU A 79 15.65 -12.91 -18.38
N GLU A 80 15.50 -14.23 -18.27
CA GLU A 80 14.73 -14.91 -17.23
C GLU A 80 15.28 -14.67 -15.81
N GLY A 81 16.60 -14.70 -15.66
CA GLY A 81 17.23 -14.44 -14.38
C GLY A 81 17.19 -12.95 -14.02
N LYS A 82 17.32 -12.04 -15.00
CA LYS A 82 17.09 -10.60 -14.80
C LYS A 82 15.65 -10.33 -14.36
N ALA A 83 14.68 -11.00 -14.97
CA ALA A 83 13.27 -10.91 -14.59
C ALA A 83 13.04 -11.41 -13.15
N THR A 84 13.68 -12.52 -12.76
CA THR A 84 13.59 -13.06 -11.39
C THR A 84 14.27 -12.13 -10.37
N ALA A 85 15.40 -11.51 -10.72
CA ALA A 85 16.04 -10.51 -9.87
C ALA A 85 15.21 -9.21 -9.77
N ALA A 86 14.53 -8.80 -10.84
CA ALA A 86 13.57 -7.69 -10.83
C ALA A 86 12.33 -7.99 -9.97
N GLN A 87 11.97 -9.26 -9.80
CA GLN A 87 10.93 -9.65 -8.85
C GLN A 87 11.33 -9.42 -7.39
N ASN A 88 12.62 -9.30 -7.03
CA ASN A 88 12.99 -9.02 -5.64
C ASN A 88 12.59 -7.61 -5.21
N SER A 89 12.71 -6.61 -6.09
CA SER A 89 12.14 -5.27 -5.89
C SER A 89 10.60 -5.30 -5.89
N ARG A 90 9.97 -6.25 -6.58
CA ARG A 90 8.52 -6.45 -6.50
C ARG A 90 8.12 -7.08 -5.16
N LYS A 91 8.80 -8.13 -4.71
CA LYS A 91 8.51 -8.90 -3.48
C LYS A 91 8.92 -8.17 -2.20
N HIS A 92 9.97 -7.35 -2.25
CA HIS A 92 10.58 -6.69 -1.09
C HIS A 92 10.79 -5.17 -1.24
N GLY A 93 10.42 -4.56 -2.38
CA GLY A 93 10.50 -3.11 -2.56
C GLY A 93 9.31 -2.36 -1.95
N ILE A 94 9.25 -1.05 -2.19
CA ILE A 94 8.27 -0.10 -1.60
C ILE A 94 6.83 -0.65 -1.64
N TYR A 95 6.42 -1.27 -2.76
CA TYR A 95 5.08 -1.80 -2.96
C TYR A 95 4.69 -2.95 -2.01
N SER A 96 5.65 -3.77 -1.58
CA SER A 96 5.41 -4.86 -0.61
C SER A 96 5.08 -4.35 0.79
N ARG A 97 5.44 -3.10 1.11
CA ARG A 97 5.20 -2.48 2.43
C ARG A 97 3.88 -1.70 2.49
N VAL A 98 3.38 -1.25 1.34
CA VAL A 98 2.21 -0.35 1.26
C VAL A 98 0.95 -1.11 0.85
N LEU A 99 1.06 -2.13 -0.01
CA LEU A 99 -0.08 -2.91 -0.47
C LEU A 99 -0.33 -4.12 0.44
N SER A 100 -1.59 -4.32 0.82
CA SER A 100 -2.02 -5.59 1.42
C SER A 100 -1.92 -6.73 0.38
N PRO A 101 -1.83 -8.00 0.80
CA PRO A 101 -1.78 -9.13 -0.13
C PRO A 101 -2.93 -9.15 -1.16
N ALA A 102 -4.14 -8.78 -0.74
CA ALA A 102 -5.29 -8.68 -1.62
C ALA A 102 -5.21 -7.48 -2.59
N ALA A 103 -4.77 -6.31 -2.10
CA ALA A 103 -4.57 -5.14 -2.96
C ALA A 103 -3.49 -5.38 -4.02
N ARG A 104 -2.50 -6.20 -3.67
CA ARG A 104 -1.40 -6.58 -4.54
C ARG A 104 -1.83 -7.49 -5.69
N GLU A 105 -2.72 -8.46 -5.43
CA GLU A 105 -3.25 -9.34 -6.48
C GLU A 105 -4.04 -8.55 -7.53
N VAL A 106 -4.88 -7.62 -7.07
CA VAL A 106 -5.62 -6.69 -7.94
C VAL A 106 -4.68 -5.74 -8.70
N TYR A 107 -3.62 -5.26 -8.04
CA TYR A 107 -2.60 -4.42 -8.67
C TYR A 107 -1.83 -5.18 -9.76
N GLU A 108 -1.40 -6.40 -9.48
CA GLU A 108 -0.62 -7.23 -10.40
C GLU A 108 -1.45 -7.68 -11.61
N SER A 109 -2.77 -7.89 -11.46
CA SER A 109 -3.68 -8.16 -12.59
C SER A 109 -3.95 -6.95 -13.49
N GLN A 110 -3.51 -5.75 -13.10
CA GLN A 110 -3.77 -4.49 -13.82
C GLN A 110 -2.51 -3.86 -14.44
N THR A 111 -1.34 -4.46 -14.21
CA THR A 111 -0.04 -3.96 -14.67
C THR A 111 0.50 -4.75 -15.86
N ASP A 112 0.17 -4.30 -17.07
CA ASP A 112 0.87 -4.72 -18.27
C ASP A 112 2.02 -3.73 -18.57
N GLY A 113 3.25 -4.21 -18.41
CA GLY A 113 4.46 -3.83 -19.16
C GLY A 113 4.99 -2.38 -19.24
N GLU A 114 4.19 -1.33 -19.10
CA GLU A 114 4.60 0.04 -19.40
C GLU A 114 5.21 0.81 -18.21
N ALA A 115 6.04 1.79 -18.54
CA ALA A 115 6.63 2.73 -17.58
C ALA A 115 5.54 3.31 -16.67
N ILE A 116 5.82 3.41 -15.36
CA ILE A 116 4.91 3.95 -14.34
C ILE A 116 4.37 5.30 -14.82
N SER A 117 3.16 5.28 -15.37
CA SER A 117 2.50 6.43 -15.96
C SER A 117 1.54 7.05 -14.94
N LEU A 118 1.05 8.27 -15.20
CA LEU A 118 0.04 8.89 -14.34
C LEU A 118 -1.22 8.01 -14.19
N LEU A 119 -1.56 7.23 -15.23
CA LEU A 119 -2.66 6.27 -15.19
C LEU A 119 -2.41 5.15 -14.17
N HIS A 120 -1.15 4.74 -14.00
CA HIS A 120 -0.75 3.74 -13.01
C HIS A 120 -0.98 4.23 -11.58
N ASP A 121 -0.61 5.49 -11.29
CA ASP A 121 -0.84 6.10 -9.98
C ASP A 121 -2.35 6.25 -9.69
N ILE A 122 -3.15 6.62 -10.70
CA ILE A 122 -4.62 6.64 -10.61
C ILE A 122 -5.16 5.26 -10.22
N LYS A 123 -4.76 4.20 -10.94
CA LYS A 123 -5.18 2.82 -10.67
C LYS A 123 -4.78 2.38 -9.26
N MET A 124 -3.57 2.70 -8.82
CA MET A 124 -3.10 2.37 -7.47
C MET A 124 -3.92 3.08 -6.38
N HIS A 125 -4.12 4.39 -6.51
CA HIS A 125 -4.92 5.15 -5.54
C HIS A 125 -6.37 4.68 -5.49
N ARG A 126 -6.96 4.38 -6.66
CA ARG A 126 -8.28 3.75 -6.78
C ARG A 126 -8.32 2.42 -6.03
N ALA A 127 -7.39 1.50 -6.28
CA ALA A 127 -7.35 0.19 -5.63
C ALA A 127 -7.27 0.30 -4.10
N ASN A 128 -6.43 1.20 -3.58
CA ASN A 128 -6.32 1.43 -2.13
C ASN A 128 -7.63 1.91 -1.52
N ILE A 129 -8.33 2.84 -2.17
CA ILE A 129 -9.62 3.35 -1.70
C ILE A 129 -10.69 2.25 -1.77
N VAL A 130 -10.77 1.50 -2.87
CA VAL A 130 -11.73 0.39 -3.02
C VAL A 130 -11.55 -0.65 -1.91
N VAL A 131 -10.31 -1.08 -1.66
CA VAL A 131 -10.01 -2.06 -0.59
C VAL A 131 -10.37 -1.50 0.78
N TYR A 132 -10.03 -0.25 1.05
CA TYR A 132 -10.38 0.42 2.31
C TYR A 132 -11.89 0.40 2.57
N LEU A 133 -12.68 0.79 1.56
CA LEU A 133 -14.14 0.83 1.64
C LEU A 133 -14.76 -0.56 1.77
N ALA A 134 -14.26 -1.54 1.01
CA ALA A 134 -14.73 -2.92 1.10
C ALA A 134 -14.43 -3.56 2.47
N ASP A 135 -13.23 -3.34 3.00
CA ASP A 135 -12.85 -3.82 4.33
C ASP A 135 -13.67 -3.18 5.44
N TRP A 136 -13.91 -1.87 5.34
CA TRP A 136 -14.82 -1.16 6.24
C TRP A 136 -16.23 -1.76 6.15
N ARG A 137 -16.77 -1.93 4.94
CA ARG A 137 -18.13 -2.46 4.73
C ARG A 137 -18.26 -3.88 5.28
N ARG A 138 -17.25 -4.73 5.10
CA ARG A 138 -17.24 -6.10 5.66
C ARG A 138 -17.31 -6.09 7.19
N LYS A 139 -16.58 -5.18 7.85
CA LYS A 139 -16.66 -5.01 9.31
C LYS A 139 -18.04 -4.51 9.74
N TRP A 140 -18.56 -3.51 9.04
CA TRP A 140 -19.89 -2.97 9.27
C TRP A 140 -20.98 -4.05 9.14
N ASP A 141 -20.98 -4.80 8.03
CA ASP A 141 -21.93 -5.89 7.77
C ASP A 141 -21.84 -6.98 8.85
N ASN A 142 -20.65 -7.27 9.37
CA ASN A 142 -20.48 -8.20 10.47
C ASN A 142 -21.21 -7.72 11.74
N TYR A 143 -21.02 -6.46 12.14
CA TYR A 143 -21.70 -5.89 13.31
C TYR A 143 -23.21 -5.80 13.11
N TYR A 144 -23.66 -5.38 11.93
CA TYR A 144 -25.06 -5.30 11.56
C TYR A 144 -25.74 -6.66 11.69
N GLN A 145 -25.17 -7.68 11.05
CA GLN A 145 -25.70 -9.04 11.07
C GLN A 145 -25.60 -9.71 12.44
N ARG A 146 -24.63 -9.32 13.27
CA ARG A 146 -24.55 -9.75 14.67
C ARG A 146 -25.65 -9.14 15.51
N LYS A 147 -25.98 -7.86 15.30
CA LYS A 147 -27.04 -7.19 16.05
C LYS A 147 -28.42 -7.73 15.67
N LEU A 148 -28.68 -7.96 14.39
CA LEU A 148 -29.94 -8.60 13.94
C LEU A 148 -30.16 -9.99 14.53
N ARG A 149 -29.08 -10.76 14.71
CA ARG A 149 -29.12 -12.12 15.27
C ARG A 149 -28.90 -12.17 16.78
N GLU A 150 -28.88 -11.01 17.43
CA GLU A 150 -28.64 -10.91 18.87
C GLU A 150 -29.71 -11.70 19.65
N LYS A 151 -29.30 -12.32 20.76
CA LYS A 151 -30.22 -12.91 21.72
C LYS A 151 -30.36 -12.00 22.93
N TYR A 152 -31.56 -11.93 23.48
CA TYR A 152 -31.77 -11.43 24.83
C TYR A 152 -31.35 -12.49 25.83
N VAL A 153 -30.74 -12.03 26.92
CA VAL A 153 -30.35 -12.84 28.07
C VAL A 153 -31.02 -12.25 29.30
N LYS A 154 -31.80 -13.08 30.00
CA LYS A 154 -32.46 -12.72 31.24
C LYS A 154 -31.63 -13.20 32.42
N TYR A 155 -31.29 -12.26 33.28
CA TYR A 155 -30.50 -12.48 34.48
C TYR A 155 -31.37 -12.34 35.72
N ARG A 156 -31.15 -13.19 36.73
CA ARG A 156 -31.72 -13.05 38.07
C ARG A 156 -30.62 -12.80 39.09
N CYS A 157 -30.94 -11.91 40.03
CA CYS A 157 -30.12 -11.69 41.21
C CYS A 157 -30.21 -12.89 42.16
N MET A 158 -29.05 -13.35 42.64
CA MET A 158 -28.94 -14.44 43.61
C MET A 158 -29.18 -14.02 45.05
N ASN A 159 -29.29 -12.72 45.35
CA ASN A 159 -29.62 -12.27 46.69
C ASN A 159 -31.06 -12.72 47.03
N PRO A 160 -31.26 -13.53 48.09
CA PRO A 160 -32.56 -14.07 48.49
C PRO A 160 -33.65 -13.01 48.66
N ASP A 161 -33.26 -11.81 49.09
CA ASP A 161 -34.16 -10.70 49.41
C ASP A 161 -34.49 -9.82 48.20
N CYS A 162 -33.66 -9.86 47.16
CA CYS A 162 -33.83 -9.02 45.98
C CYS A 162 -34.57 -9.74 44.86
N ARG A 163 -34.08 -10.92 44.44
CA ARG A 163 -34.59 -11.74 43.32
C ARG A 163 -34.89 -10.99 42.02
N HIS A 164 -34.36 -9.78 41.87
CA HIS A 164 -34.66 -8.89 40.75
C HIS A 164 -34.19 -9.52 39.44
N VAL A 165 -34.97 -9.30 38.38
CA VAL A 165 -34.74 -9.84 37.06
C VAL A 165 -34.48 -8.72 36.08
N CYS A 166 -33.41 -8.82 35.30
CA CYS A 166 -33.10 -7.86 34.25
C CYS A 166 -32.81 -8.58 32.93
N VAL A 167 -33.21 -7.97 31.82
CA VAL A 167 -32.97 -8.47 30.47
C VAL A 167 -31.93 -7.56 29.81
N LYS A 168 -30.93 -8.16 29.17
CA LYS A 168 -29.93 -7.45 28.35
C LYS A 168 -29.74 -8.14 27.01
N GLY A 169 -29.36 -7.38 25.99
CA GLY A 169 -28.83 -7.97 24.77
C GLY A 169 -27.50 -8.66 25.04
N GLU A 170 -27.24 -9.78 24.38
CA GLU A 170 -26.00 -10.53 24.52
C GLU A 170 -24.76 -9.67 24.16
N LEU A 171 -24.89 -8.71 23.25
CA LEU A 171 -23.81 -7.80 22.87
C LEU A 171 -23.63 -6.64 23.86
N ASP A 172 -24.64 -6.34 24.67
CA ASP A 172 -24.59 -5.26 25.69
C ASP A 172 -23.83 -5.70 26.96
N GLY A 173 -23.41 -6.97 27.02
CA GLY A 173 -22.58 -7.54 28.08
C GLY A 173 -23.34 -7.92 29.35
N LYS A 174 -22.73 -8.84 30.12
CA LYS A 174 -23.28 -9.29 31.42
C LYS A 174 -23.36 -8.08 32.37
N PRO A 175 -24.48 -7.89 33.09
CA PRO A 175 -24.52 -6.89 34.16
C PRO A 175 -23.49 -7.24 35.23
N GLY A 176 -22.61 -6.30 35.56
CA GLY A 176 -21.57 -6.49 36.59
C GLY A 176 -22.13 -6.60 38.01
N TYR A 177 -23.36 -6.12 38.22
CA TYR A 177 -24.09 -6.16 39.49
C TYR A 177 -25.60 -6.18 39.21
N CYS A 178 -26.39 -6.58 40.21
CA CYS A 178 -27.83 -6.50 40.18
C CYS A 178 -28.27 -5.04 39.97
N PRO A 179 -29.07 -4.73 38.93
CA PRO A 179 -29.46 -3.36 38.61
C PRO A 179 -30.49 -2.76 39.58
N ALA A 180 -31.01 -3.54 40.53
CA ALA A 180 -31.86 -3.01 41.58
C ALA A 180 -31.05 -2.06 42.47
N SER A 181 -31.52 -0.81 42.61
CA SER A 181 -30.79 0.34 43.17
C SER A 181 -30.27 0.18 44.60
N ARG A 182 -30.60 -0.90 45.31
CA ARG A 182 -30.18 -1.17 46.70
C ARG A 182 -29.54 -2.54 46.92
N CYS A 183 -29.49 -3.41 45.92
CA CYS A 183 -28.99 -4.77 46.09
C CYS A 183 -27.49 -4.85 45.81
N HIS A 184 -27.01 -4.25 44.72
CA HIS A 184 -25.61 -4.26 44.26
C HIS A 184 -24.91 -5.64 44.24
N GLU A 185 -25.65 -6.74 44.36
CA GLU A 185 -25.13 -8.10 44.35
C GLU A 185 -24.45 -8.40 43.03
N LYS A 186 -23.21 -8.89 43.07
CA LYS A 186 -22.42 -9.22 41.88
C LYS A 186 -22.83 -10.56 41.27
N ARG A 187 -23.43 -11.43 42.08
CA ARG A 187 -23.89 -12.76 41.66
C ARG A 187 -25.25 -12.65 40.99
N VAL A 188 -25.20 -12.59 39.66
CA VAL A 188 -26.36 -12.72 38.78
C VAL A 188 -26.22 -13.98 37.91
N GLU A 189 -27.28 -14.79 37.88
CA GLU A 189 -27.38 -16.02 37.10
C GLU A 189 -28.19 -15.81 35.83
N VAL A 190 -27.92 -16.61 34.80
CA VAL A 190 -28.72 -16.60 33.56
C VAL A 190 -29.90 -17.55 33.76
N ILE A 191 -31.12 -17.05 33.55
CA ILE A 191 -32.34 -17.86 33.61
C ILE A 191 -32.73 -18.33 32.22
N GLU A 192 -32.66 -17.45 31.23
CA GLU A 192 -33.31 -17.66 29.94
C GLU A 192 -32.60 -16.90 28.83
N ARG A 193 -32.68 -17.44 27.61
CA ARG A 193 -32.19 -16.81 26.38
C ARG A 193 -33.21 -16.97 25.26
N TRP A 194 -33.48 -15.89 24.52
CA TRP A 194 -34.33 -15.94 23.33
C TRP A 194 -33.85 -14.97 22.25
N THR A 195 -34.28 -15.16 21.00
CA THR A 195 -33.91 -14.29 19.89
C THR A 195 -34.48 -12.90 20.09
N ALA A 196 -33.64 -11.87 19.99
CA ALA A 196 -34.10 -10.48 20.04
C ALA A 196 -34.73 -10.11 18.69
N ASN A 197 -35.96 -9.60 18.72
CA ASN A 197 -36.59 -9.00 17.55
C ASN A 197 -36.02 -7.59 17.33
N ARG A 198 -34.75 -7.50 16.94
CA ARG A 198 -34.09 -6.22 16.64
C ARG A 198 -34.60 -5.67 15.32
N THR A 199 -34.80 -4.37 15.28
CA THR A 199 -35.11 -3.64 14.05
C THR A 199 -33.86 -3.40 13.22
N GLU A 200 -34.02 -3.19 11.91
CA GLU A 200 -32.92 -2.81 11.03
C GLU A 200 -32.25 -1.52 11.50
N SER A 201 -33.02 -0.52 11.91
CA SER A 201 -32.51 0.76 12.42
C SER A 201 -31.62 0.61 13.66
N GLU A 202 -31.98 -0.26 14.62
CA GLU A 202 -31.13 -0.55 15.77
C GLU A 202 -29.82 -1.23 15.36
N ALA A 203 -29.88 -2.15 14.38
CA ALA A 203 -28.71 -2.85 13.88
C ALA A 203 -27.77 -1.91 13.12
N GLU A 204 -28.31 -0.96 12.35
CA GLU A 204 -27.54 0.10 11.68
C GLU A 204 -26.84 1.00 12.70
N ALA A 205 -27.57 1.53 13.67
CA ALA A 205 -27.01 2.40 14.71
C ALA A 205 -25.90 1.70 15.50
N TYR A 206 -26.08 0.41 15.82
CA TYR A 206 -25.05 -0.40 16.46
C TYR A 206 -23.81 -0.57 15.56
N ALA A 207 -23.99 -0.94 14.30
CA ALA A 207 -22.88 -1.13 13.36
C ALA A 207 -22.11 0.18 13.11
N ASP A 208 -22.81 1.30 12.99
CA ASP A 208 -22.23 2.64 12.85
C ASP A 208 -21.44 3.04 14.12
N ALA A 209 -21.94 2.71 15.32
CA ALA A 209 -21.25 2.98 16.57
C ALA A 209 -19.96 2.14 16.72
N GLN A 210 -20.00 0.86 16.32
CA GLN A 210 -18.85 -0.05 16.43
C GLN A 210 -17.75 0.24 15.39
N THR A 211 -18.08 0.89 14.28
CA THR A 211 -17.12 1.24 13.22
C THR A 211 -16.52 2.65 13.37
N ARG A 212 -16.84 3.35 14.47
CA ARG A 212 -16.22 4.65 14.82
C ARG A 212 -14.71 4.50 15.01
N VAL A 213 -13.96 5.43 14.41
CA VAL A 213 -12.52 5.54 14.62
C VAL A 213 -12.24 6.69 15.56
N TRP A 214 -11.63 6.37 16.69
CA TRP A 214 -11.28 7.33 17.73
C TRP A 214 -9.89 7.89 17.50
N TYR A 215 -9.74 9.20 17.68
CA TYR A 215 -8.46 9.89 17.62
C TYR A 215 -8.37 10.93 18.74
N SER A 216 -7.14 11.28 19.12
CA SER A 216 -6.87 12.30 20.13
C SER A 216 -6.53 13.62 19.45
N GLU A 217 -7.18 14.70 19.86
CA GLU A 217 -6.96 16.05 19.33
C GLU A 217 -6.01 16.90 20.19
N GLY A 218 -5.39 16.32 21.23
CA GLY A 218 -4.53 17.04 22.18
C GLY A 218 -4.94 16.78 23.62
N GLU A 219 -4.79 17.78 24.50
CA GLU A 219 -4.98 17.72 25.96
C GLU A 219 -6.34 17.11 26.37
N GLY A 220 -6.41 15.78 26.46
CA GLY A 220 -7.54 15.04 27.01
C GLY A 220 -8.76 14.88 26.10
N ALA A 221 -8.87 15.62 25.00
CA ALA A 221 -10.00 15.51 24.07
C ALA A 221 -9.85 14.29 23.14
N ARG A 222 -10.84 13.39 23.18
CA ARG A 222 -11.01 12.30 22.20
C ARG A 222 -12.20 12.61 21.31
N SER A 223 -11.91 12.72 20.03
CA SER A 223 -12.91 12.86 18.98
C SER A 223 -13.02 11.55 18.21
N TYR A 224 -14.12 11.36 17.48
CA TYR A 224 -14.26 10.22 16.57
C TYR A 224 -14.75 10.69 15.22
N TYR A 225 -14.51 9.86 14.20
CA TYR A 225 -15.16 9.99 12.90
C TYR A 225 -15.71 8.65 12.47
N HIS A 226 -16.72 8.67 11.61
CA HIS A 226 -17.24 7.49 10.96
C HIS A 226 -16.32 7.10 9.77
N ALA A 227 -15.60 5.98 9.89
CA ALA A 227 -14.78 5.48 8.78
C ALA A 227 -15.64 5.24 7.55
N GLY A 228 -15.10 5.50 6.36
CA GLY A 228 -15.88 5.40 5.13
C GLY A 228 -16.89 6.54 4.93
N SER A 229 -17.09 7.46 5.87
CA SER A 229 -17.95 8.63 5.65
C SER A 229 -17.13 9.84 5.18
N LEU A 230 -17.82 10.95 4.87
CA LEU A 230 -17.18 12.25 4.56
C LEU A 230 -16.41 12.83 5.77
N GLU A 231 -16.65 12.34 6.98
CA GLU A 231 -15.90 12.75 8.18
C GLU A 231 -14.49 12.16 8.23
N ASP A 232 -14.25 11.09 7.47
CA ASP A 232 -12.96 10.44 7.37
C ASP A 232 -11.98 11.29 6.56
N ARG A 233 -11.23 12.14 7.27
CA ARG A 233 -10.22 13.03 6.67
C ARG A 233 -9.16 12.28 5.86
N THR A 234 -8.90 11.00 6.15
CA THR A 234 -7.91 10.21 5.40
C THR A 234 -8.49 9.78 4.07
N LEU A 235 -9.73 9.27 4.08
CA LEU A 235 -10.47 8.94 2.88
C LEU A 235 -10.71 10.19 2.02
N ASP A 236 -11.12 11.31 2.60
CA ASP A 236 -11.31 12.57 1.90
C ASP A 236 -10.03 13.05 1.20
N ARG A 237 -8.88 13.02 1.89
CA ARG A 237 -7.58 13.36 1.27
C ARG A 237 -7.22 12.41 0.13
N ALA A 238 -7.47 11.12 0.31
CA ALA A 238 -7.20 10.12 -0.72
C ALA A 238 -8.09 10.33 -1.96
N LEU A 239 -9.38 10.60 -1.73
CA LEU A 239 -10.35 10.96 -2.76
C LEU A 239 -9.91 12.25 -3.50
N ASN A 240 -9.65 13.34 -2.78
CA ASN A 240 -9.17 14.59 -3.37
C ASN A 240 -7.86 14.42 -4.17
N THR A 241 -6.96 13.56 -3.70
CA THR A 241 -5.72 13.25 -4.43
C THR A 241 -6.02 12.51 -5.73
N LEU A 242 -6.85 11.48 -5.68
CA LEU A 242 -7.25 10.71 -6.85
C LEU A 242 -8.00 11.60 -7.87
N GLY A 243 -8.87 12.51 -7.42
CA GLY A 243 -9.54 13.49 -8.28
C GLY A 243 -8.57 14.38 -9.04
N ARG A 244 -7.57 14.94 -8.35
CA ARG A 244 -6.50 15.74 -8.98
C ARG A 244 -5.69 14.94 -10.00
N LEU A 245 -5.44 13.65 -9.75
CA LEU A 245 -4.72 12.80 -10.69
C LEU A 245 -5.55 12.56 -11.95
N ILE A 246 -6.85 12.27 -11.82
CA ILE A 246 -7.77 12.10 -12.96
C ILE A 246 -7.84 13.37 -13.79
N GLU A 247 -8.02 14.54 -13.15
CA GLU A 247 -8.05 15.82 -13.86
C GLU A 247 -6.77 16.07 -14.66
N LYS A 248 -5.61 15.77 -14.08
CA LYS A 248 -4.32 15.88 -14.77
C LYS A 248 -4.20 14.90 -15.93
N HIS A 249 -4.70 13.68 -15.76
CA HIS A 249 -4.70 12.68 -16.83
C HIS A 249 -5.59 13.12 -18.00
N ALA A 250 -6.80 13.59 -17.72
CA ALA A 250 -7.72 14.10 -18.74
C ALA A 250 -7.15 15.33 -19.49
N ARG A 251 -6.37 16.19 -18.81
CA ARG A 251 -5.67 17.31 -19.47
C ARG A 251 -4.52 16.86 -20.37
N LEU A 252 -3.78 15.82 -19.98
CA LEU A 252 -2.64 15.30 -20.73
C LEU A 252 -3.05 14.42 -21.91
N LYS A 253 -4.24 13.81 -21.85
CA LYS A 253 -4.79 12.94 -22.88
C LYS A 253 -6.24 13.31 -23.20
N PRO A 254 -6.48 14.42 -23.92
CA PRO A 254 -7.83 14.89 -24.23
C PRO A 254 -8.59 14.01 -25.25
N ASP A 255 -7.86 13.26 -26.10
CA ASP A 255 -8.44 12.41 -27.15
C ASP A 255 -8.72 10.96 -26.69
N ASP A 256 -8.21 10.59 -25.51
CA ASP A 256 -8.43 9.29 -24.87
C ASP A 256 -9.70 9.44 -24.01
N SER A 257 -10.87 9.39 -24.67
CA SER A 257 -12.20 9.69 -24.10
C SER A 257 -12.73 8.64 -23.12
N ASP A 258 -11.84 7.89 -22.49
CA ASP A 258 -12.19 6.87 -21.52
C ASP A 258 -12.86 7.55 -20.30
N ASP A 259 -14.12 7.16 -20.02
CA ASP A 259 -14.91 7.64 -18.88
C ASP A 259 -14.38 7.06 -17.55
N LEU A 260 -13.10 7.34 -17.27
CA LEU A 260 -12.39 6.93 -16.06
C LEU A 260 -13.10 7.44 -14.80
N LEU A 261 -13.69 8.63 -14.89
CA LEU A 261 -14.42 9.24 -13.78
C LEU A 261 -15.70 8.47 -13.48
N GLY A 262 -16.49 8.13 -14.50
CA GLY A 262 -17.70 7.31 -14.35
C GLY A 262 -17.39 5.91 -13.84
N GLN A 263 -16.35 5.25 -14.37
CA GLN A 263 -15.89 3.94 -13.90
C GLN A 263 -15.44 3.96 -12.43
N ILE A 264 -14.70 5.00 -12.02
CA ILE A 264 -14.26 5.12 -10.62
C ILE A 264 -15.45 5.39 -9.70
N ASN A 265 -16.39 6.25 -10.09
CA ASN A 265 -17.59 6.52 -9.30
C ASN A 265 -18.46 5.27 -9.13
N SER A 266 -18.63 4.45 -10.18
CA SER A 266 -19.42 3.21 -10.11
C SER A 266 -18.78 2.18 -9.17
N GLU A 267 -17.46 2.02 -9.22
CA GLU A 267 -16.74 1.11 -8.33
C GLU A 267 -16.71 1.56 -6.88
N LEU A 268 -16.51 2.85 -6.61
CA LEU A 268 -16.55 3.37 -5.24
C LEU A 268 -17.94 3.21 -4.62
N ARG A 269 -19.01 3.40 -5.41
CA ARG A 269 -20.39 3.11 -4.98
C ARG A 269 -20.62 1.62 -4.76
N ALA A 270 -20.11 0.76 -5.64
CA ALA A 270 -20.22 -0.69 -5.49
C ALA A 270 -19.49 -1.18 -4.22
N ALA A 271 -18.25 -0.72 -4.00
CA ALA A 271 -17.44 -1.07 -2.83
C ALA A 271 -18.08 -0.63 -1.51
N SER A 272 -18.76 0.51 -1.51
CA SER A 272 -19.48 1.04 -0.36
C SER A 272 -20.94 0.59 -0.24
N LYS A 273 -21.45 -0.19 -1.21
CA LYS A 273 -22.87 -0.54 -1.36
C LYS A 273 -23.80 0.69 -1.29
N GLY A 274 -23.37 1.80 -1.87
CA GLY A 274 -24.16 3.04 -1.94
C GLY A 274 -24.23 3.87 -0.65
N LYS A 275 -23.59 3.46 0.45
CA LYS A 275 -23.49 4.30 1.68
C LYS A 275 -22.64 5.55 1.47
N ILE A 276 -21.75 5.55 0.48
CA ILE A 276 -20.87 6.67 0.18
C ILE A 276 -21.30 7.29 -1.14
N VAL A 277 -21.85 8.49 -1.07
CA VAL A 277 -22.15 9.30 -2.24
C VAL A 277 -20.89 10.08 -2.61
N VAL A 278 -19.97 9.44 -3.33
CA VAL A 278 -18.91 10.17 -4.03
C VAL A 278 -19.51 10.66 -5.34
N SER A 279 -19.58 11.99 -5.51
CA SER A 279 -19.90 12.63 -6.78
C SER A 279 -18.76 13.59 -7.10
N TRP A 280 -17.83 13.12 -7.91
CA TRP A 280 -16.95 14.03 -8.64
C TRP A 280 -17.66 14.36 -9.94
N GLY A 281 -18.21 15.58 -10.01
CA GLY A 281 -18.88 16.10 -11.19
C GLY A 281 -20.37 15.71 -11.29
N GLY A 282 -21.19 16.71 -11.61
CA GLY A 282 -22.48 16.51 -12.26
C GLY A 282 -22.30 15.97 -13.68
N ALA A 283 -23.41 15.67 -14.35
CA ALA A 283 -23.43 15.06 -15.69
C ALA A 283 -22.32 15.62 -16.59
N ALA A 284 -21.51 14.73 -17.15
CA ALA A 284 -20.42 15.07 -18.06
C ALA A 284 -20.96 16.03 -19.13
N GLN A 285 -20.40 17.24 -19.22
CA GLN A 285 -20.78 18.16 -20.28
C GLN A 285 -20.42 17.50 -21.61
N HIS A 286 -21.44 17.19 -22.41
CA HIS A 286 -21.30 16.70 -23.77
C HIS A 286 -20.52 17.75 -24.57
N ARG A 287 -19.24 17.50 -24.83
CA ARG A 287 -18.45 18.35 -25.72
C ARG A 287 -18.97 18.11 -27.14
N VAL A 288 -19.81 19.01 -27.62
CA VAL A 288 -20.20 19.03 -29.04
C VAL A 288 -18.95 19.42 -29.83
N ASN A 289 -18.59 18.61 -30.82
CA ASN A 289 -17.46 18.92 -31.70
C ASN A 289 -17.81 20.18 -32.51
N PRO A 290 -16.89 21.14 -32.69
CA PRO A 290 -17.15 22.34 -33.52
C PRO A 290 -17.54 22.02 -34.97
N ALA A 291 -17.18 20.82 -35.45
CA ALA A 291 -17.56 20.31 -36.75
C ALA A 291 -19.06 19.93 -36.84
N GLU A 292 -19.74 19.65 -35.72
CA GLU A 292 -21.15 19.26 -35.68
C GLU A 292 -22.11 20.47 -35.59
N THR A 293 -21.57 21.67 -35.29
CA THR A 293 -22.36 22.90 -35.19
C THR A 293 -22.57 23.64 -36.51
N LEU A 294 -21.89 23.25 -37.59
CA LEU A 294 -21.93 23.99 -38.87
C LEU A 294 -23.06 23.54 -39.84
N ASP A 295 -23.84 22.52 -39.52
CA ASP A 295 -24.84 21.96 -40.47
C ASP A 295 -26.31 22.15 -40.05
N LYS A 296 -26.59 23.04 -39.08
CA LYS A 296 -27.97 23.32 -38.62
C LYS A 296 -28.38 24.79 -38.72
N GLY A 297 -27.83 25.51 -39.70
CA GLY A 297 -28.09 26.93 -39.89
C GLY A 297 -28.30 27.35 -41.34
N ALA A 298 -28.92 26.52 -42.18
CA ALA A 298 -29.34 26.91 -43.52
C ALA A 298 -30.63 26.19 -43.95
N LYS A 299 -31.77 26.62 -43.40
CA LYS A 299 -33.08 26.63 -44.05
C LYS A 299 -33.91 27.78 -43.47
#